data_AF-A0A3E0D4L1-F1
#
_entry.id   AF-A0A3E0D4L1-F1
#
_cell.length_a   1.000
_cell.length_b   1.000
_cell.length_c   1.000
_cell.angle_alpha   90.00
_cell.angle_beta   90.00
_cell.angle_gamma   90.00
#
_symmetry.space_group_name_H-M   'P 1'
#
loop_
_entity.id
_entity.type
_entity.pdbx_description
1 polymer ?
#
loop_
_entity_poly.entity_id
_entity_poly.type
_entity_poly.pdbx_seq_one_letter_code
_entity_poly.pdbx_strand_id
1 'polypeptide(L)'
;MKTLQKYIGLITLTALFASCQTPKQVLSKSDSRMEIVSTIASDHDMSKEMMEAIMQGDHGKMLMHERMKTMMENKTMMTKMMKDDPEMANRMMSGMMEAAKADTTMMSKMCKSMMSSPEMMGMMEKMKEKDKGMMMKEKDKGMMTKEMDHLVNMAAKDSLVFNHMIKMMKEKPEMWNKVMEMKTTTTN
;
A
#
# COMPACT_ATOMS: atom_id res chain seq x y z
N MET A 1 -64.89 -10.34 43.43
CA MET A 1 -63.65 -9.54 43.28
C MET A 1 -62.47 -10.33 42.67
N LYS A 2 -62.22 -11.59 43.06
CA LYS A 2 -61.06 -12.38 42.57
C LYS A 2 -61.08 -12.73 41.07
N THR A 3 -62.25 -12.81 40.45
CA THR A 3 -62.42 -13.08 39.01
C THR A 3 -62.18 -11.83 38.16
N LEU A 4 -62.61 -10.65 38.61
CA LEU A 4 -62.42 -9.39 37.88
C LEU A 4 -60.93 -8.99 37.78
N GLN A 5 -60.16 -9.23 38.86
CA GLN A 5 -58.71 -8.98 38.89
C GLN A 5 -57.93 -9.80 37.86
N LYS A 6 -58.38 -11.03 37.55
CA LYS A 6 -57.73 -11.90 36.55
C LYS A 6 -57.91 -11.39 35.12
N TYR A 7 -59.07 -10.81 34.80
CA TYR A 7 -59.32 -10.25 33.46
C TYR A 7 -58.61 -8.91 33.24
N ILE A 8 -58.54 -8.06 34.28
CA ILE A 8 -57.78 -6.80 34.20
C ILE A 8 -56.28 -7.07 34.00
N GLY A 9 -55.73 -8.09 34.68
CA GLY A 9 -54.34 -8.50 34.48
C GLY A 9 -54.04 -9.11 33.11
N LEU A 10 -55.02 -9.77 32.47
CA LEU A 10 -54.86 -10.34 31.13
C LEU A 10 -54.84 -9.24 30.05
N ILE A 11 -55.66 -8.20 30.22
CA ILE A 11 -55.76 -7.07 29.28
C ILE A 11 -54.50 -6.20 29.30
N THR A 12 -53.91 -5.95 30.47
CA THR A 12 -52.64 -5.22 30.58
C THR A 12 -51.46 -5.99 30.02
N LEU A 13 -51.47 -7.33 30.12
CA LEU A 13 -50.40 -8.17 29.57
C LEU A 13 -50.42 -8.20 28.03
N THR A 14 -51.60 -8.21 27.40
CA THR A 14 -51.73 -8.13 25.93
C THR A 14 -51.35 -6.77 25.34
N ALA A 15 -51.55 -5.67 26.08
CA ALA A 15 -51.13 -4.34 25.63
C ALA A 15 -49.59 -4.19 25.61
N LEU A 16 -48.88 -4.93 26.49
CA LEU A 16 -47.41 -4.92 26.54
C LEU A 16 -46.77 -5.59 25.31
N PHE A 17 -47.47 -6.52 24.64
CA PHE A 17 -46.96 -7.20 23.44
C PHE A 17 -47.24 -6.45 22.14
N ALA A 18 -48.11 -5.43 22.15
CA ALA A 18 -48.36 -4.59 20.97
C ALA A 18 -47.18 -3.64 20.64
N SER A 19 -46.24 -3.44 21.57
CA SER A 19 -45.02 -2.65 21.34
C SER A 19 -43.87 -3.46 20.73
N CYS A 20 -44.02 -4.79 20.59
CA CYS A 20 -43.08 -5.63 19.83
C CYS A 20 -43.29 -5.43 18.32
N GLN A 21 -43.11 -4.21 17.82
CA GLN A 21 -42.88 -4.00 16.40
C GLN A 21 -41.50 -4.54 16.08
N THR A 22 -41.43 -5.44 15.10
CA THR A 22 -40.13 -5.94 14.64
C THR A 22 -39.31 -4.75 14.09
N PRO A 23 -37.97 -4.74 14.25
CA PRO A 23 -37.14 -3.63 13.76
C PRO A 23 -37.39 -3.31 12.27
N LYS A 24 -37.66 -4.33 11.46
CA LYS A 24 -37.99 -4.18 10.02
C LYS A 24 -39.28 -3.39 9.78
N GLN A 25 -40.28 -3.54 10.65
CA GLN A 25 -41.57 -2.86 10.53
C GLN A 25 -41.47 -1.39 10.94
N VAL A 26 -40.65 -1.08 11.96
CA VAL A 26 -40.35 0.30 12.37
C VAL A 26 -39.57 1.03 11.27
N LEU A 27 -38.57 0.37 10.68
CA LEU A 27 -37.73 0.94 9.61
C LEU A 27 -38.45 1.09 8.26
N SER A 28 -39.61 0.45 8.09
CA SER A 28 -40.43 0.56 6.87
C SER A 28 -41.16 1.91 6.75
N LYS A 29 -41.35 2.63 7.87
CA LYS A 29 -41.96 3.95 7.90
C LYS A 29 -40.90 5.02 7.70
N SER A 30 -41.09 5.93 6.74
CA SER A 30 -40.12 6.98 6.42
C SER A 30 -39.82 7.89 7.61
N ASP A 31 -40.87 8.33 8.31
CA ASP A 31 -40.76 9.34 9.36
C ASP A 31 -40.06 8.75 10.58
N SER A 32 -40.44 7.53 10.97
CA SER A 32 -39.76 6.78 12.03
C SER A 32 -38.29 6.49 11.69
N ARG A 33 -37.99 6.14 10.43
CA ARG A 33 -36.61 5.95 9.99
C ARG A 33 -35.81 7.25 10.09
N MET A 34 -36.37 8.37 9.66
CA MET A 34 -35.71 9.67 9.73
C MET A 34 -35.43 10.08 11.18
N GLU A 35 -36.42 9.94 12.07
CA GLU A 35 -36.29 10.24 13.48
C GLU A 35 -35.18 9.40 14.13
N ILE A 36 -35.18 8.08 13.91
CA ILE A 36 -34.14 7.17 14.41
C ILE A 36 -32.76 7.59 13.91
N VAL A 37 -32.61 7.84 12.60
CA VAL A 37 -31.32 8.25 12.02
C VAL A 37 -30.87 9.59 12.59
N SER A 38 -31.78 10.55 12.76
CA SER A 38 -31.49 11.86 13.34
C SER A 38 -31.07 11.76 14.80
N THR A 39 -31.72 10.89 15.59
CA THR A 39 -31.35 10.63 16.99
C THR A 39 -29.96 10.02 17.07
N ILE A 40 -29.68 9.00 16.24
CA ILE A 40 -28.35 8.38 16.20
C ILE A 40 -27.29 9.42 15.82
N ALA A 41 -27.54 10.22 14.77
CA ALA A 41 -26.60 11.22 14.28
C ALA A 41 -26.34 12.37 15.27
N SER A 42 -27.27 12.63 16.19
CA SER A 42 -27.13 13.68 17.20
C SER A 42 -26.46 13.18 18.49
N ASP A 43 -26.41 11.86 18.70
CA ASP A 43 -25.76 11.23 19.83
C ASP A 43 -24.35 10.75 19.44
N HIS A 44 -23.34 11.21 20.18
CA HIS A 44 -21.94 10.94 19.85
C HIS A 44 -21.61 9.45 19.89
N ASP A 45 -22.06 8.74 20.93
CA ASP A 45 -21.69 7.34 21.16
C ASP A 45 -22.43 6.43 20.18
N MET A 46 -23.73 6.68 19.97
CA MET A 46 -24.50 5.95 18.95
C MET A 46 -23.99 6.23 17.53
N SER A 47 -23.64 7.48 17.22
CA SER A 47 -23.02 7.83 15.92
C SER A 47 -21.72 7.07 15.71
N LYS A 48 -20.88 6.98 16.74
CA LYS A 48 -19.62 6.24 16.68
C LYS A 48 -19.86 4.76 16.46
N GLU A 49 -20.74 4.13 17.24
CA GLU A 49 -21.09 2.71 17.07
C GLU A 49 -21.68 2.43 15.68
N MET A 50 -22.55 3.31 15.17
CA MET A 50 -23.12 3.19 13.83
C MET A 50 -22.04 3.30 12.75
N MET A 51 -21.09 4.23 12.87
CA MET A 51 -19.96 4.32 11.95
C MET A 51 -19.09 3.06 11.99
N GLU A 52 -18.77 2.54 13.19
CA GLU A 52 -18.01 1.31 13.35
C GLU A 52 -18.70 0.11 12.69
N ALA A 53 -20.01 -0.04 12.91
CA ALA A 53 -20.80 -1.10 12.30
C ALA A 53 -20.84 -0.99 10.76
N ILE A 54 -21.00 0.22 10.22
CA ILE A 54 -20.93 0.46 8.77
C ILE A 54 -19.56 0.05 8.24
N MET A 55 -18.47 0.47 8.88
CA MET A 55 -17.10 0.19 8.45
C MET A 55 -16.74 -1.30 8.48
N GLN A 56 -17.34 -2.07 9.39
CA GLN A 56 -17.14 -3.52 9.44
C GLN A 56 -17.85 -4.26 8.30
N GLY A 57 -18.96 -3.70 7.78
CA GLY A 57 -19.74 -4.28 6.71
C GLY A 57 -19.11 -4.11 5.32
N ASP A 58 -19.39 -5.04 4.40
CA ASP A 58 -18.83 -5.02 3.04
C ASP A 58 -19.22 -3.76 2.25
N HIS A 59 -20.44 -3.26 2.45
CA HIS A 59 -20.89 -2.02 1.84
C HIS A 59 -20.10 -0.80 2.35
N GLY A 60 -19.80 -0.75 3.65
CA GLY A 60 -18.96 0.32 4.19
C GLY A 60 -17.51 0.23 3.73
N LYS A 61 -16.95 -0.98 3.60
CA LYS A 61 -15.63 -1.18 2.98
C LYS A 61 -15.59 -0.68 1.54
N MET A 62 -16.63 -0.99 0.75
CA MET A 62 -16.74 -0.52 -0.63
C MET A 62 -16.88 1.00 -0.70
N LEU A 63 -17.72 1.58 0.15
CA LEU A 63 -17.90 3.04 0.23
C LEU A 63 -16.61 3.75 0.65
N MET A 64 -15.84 3.18 1.59
CA MET A 64 -14.52 3.70 1.95
C MET A 64 -13.54 3.61 0.79
N HIS A 65 -13.53 2.49 0.05
CA HIS A 65 -12.67 2.31 -1.11
C HIS A 65 -12.99 3.31 -2.22
N GLU A 66 -14.27 3.49 -2.55
CA GLU A 66 -14.74 4.43 -3.56
C GLU A 66 -14.41 5.87 -3.17
N ARG A 67 -14.69 6.25 -1.92
CA ARG A 67 -14.35 7.58 -1.40
C ARG A 67 -12.85 7.84 -1.45
N MET A 68 -12.03 6.85 -1.08
CA MET A 68 -10.58 6.96 -1.13
C MET A 68 -10.07 7.10 -2.56
N LYS A 69 -10.66 6.36 -3.51
CA LYS A 69 -10.38 6.50 -4.93
C LYS A 69 -10.71 7.91 -5.44
N THR A 70 -11.90 8.43 -5.16
CA THR A 70 -12.27 9.81 -5.55
C THR A 70 -11.35 10.85 -4.92
N MET A 71 -10.92 10.65 -3.68
CA MET A 71 -9.95 11.53 -3.02
C MET A 71 -8.58 11.50 -3.70
N MET A 72 -8.10 10.30 -4.09
CA MET A 72 -6.83 10.12 -4.80
C MET A 72 -6.84 10.73 -6.20
N GLU A 73 -7.98 10.63 -6.91
CA GLU A 73 -8.14 11.22 -8.24
C GLU A 73 -8.21 12.76 -8.18
N ASN A 74 -8.68 13.32 -7.07
CA ASN A 74 -8.73 14.76 -6.87
C ASN A 74 -7.37 15.31 -6.42
N LYS A 75 -6.55 15.69 -7.42
CA LYS A 75 -5.22 16.27 -7.23
C LYS A 75 -5.20 17.47 -6.25
N THR A 76 -6.23 18.30 -6.23
CA THR A 76 -6.32 19.47 -5.33
C THR A 76 -6.48 19.04 -3.89
N MET A 77 -7.35 18.06 -3.63
CA MET A 77 -7.59 17.53 -2.30
C MET A 77 -6.36 16.76 -1.77
N MET A 78 -5.73 15.95 -2.62
CA MET A 78 -4.49 15.26 -2.30
C MET A 78 -3.35 16.25 -1.97
N THR A 79 -3.19 17.30 -2.78
CA THR A 79 -2.17 18.34 -2.53
C THR A 79 -2.41 19.05 -1.22
N LYS A 80 -3.68 19.33 -0.88
CA LYS A 80 -4.03 19.96 0.39
C LYS A 80 -3.69 19.06 1.59
N MET A 81 -4.09 17.78 1.54
CA MET A 81 -3.74 16.81 2.61
C MET A 81 -2.23 16.68 2.82
N MET A 82 -1.44 16.64 1.74
CA MET A 82 0.03 16.57 1.84
C MET A 82 0.66 17.84 2.41
N LYS A 83 0.02 19.01 2.25
CA LYS A 83 0.49 20.28 2.83
C LYS A 83 0.09 20.39 4.30
N ASP A 84 -1.12 19.96 4.63
CA ASP A 84 -1.66 20.03 5.99
C ASP A 84 -1.00 19.00 6.92
N ASP A 85 -0.59 17.84 6.37
CA ASP A 85 0.18 16.80 7.08
C ASP A 85 1.48 16.43 6.32
N PRO A 86 2.60 17.11 6.60
CA PRO A 86 3.88 16.76 6.00
C PRO A 86 4.42 15.41 6.48
N GLU A 87 4.00 14.90 7.65
CA GLU A 87 4.36 13.54 8.08
C GLU A 87 3.69 12.50 7.20
N MET A 88 2.44 12.72 6.76
CA MET A 88 1.76 11.84 5.81
C MET A 88 2.53 11.76 4.49
N ALA A 89 3.01 12.88 3.97
CA ALA A 89 3.85 12.90 2.76
C ALA A 89 5.13 12.07 2.96
N ASN A 90 5.80 12.24 4.10
CA ASN A 90 6.99 11.46 4.45
C ASN A 90 6.69 9.96 4.59
N ARG A 91 5.60 9.59 5.28
CA ARG A 91 5.17 8.19 5.44
C ARG A 91 4.88 7.54 4.08
N MET A 92 4.16 8.23 3.20
CA MET A 92 3.90 7.75 1.84
C MET A 92 5.19 7.57 1.03
N MET A 93 6.08 8.57 1.07
CA MET A 93 7.34 8.51 0.34
C MET A 93 8.25 7.39 0.85
N SER A 94 8.34 7.21 2.17
CA SER A 94 9.12 6.14 2.81
C SER A 94 8.58 4.76 2.43
N GLY A 95 7.26 4.55 2.54
CA GLY A 95 6.65 3.27 2.18
C GLY A 95 6.83 2.92 0.70
N MET A 96 6.72 3.92 -0.20
CA MET A 96 6.98 3.72 -1.62
C MET A 96 8.45 3.37 -1.87
N MET A 97 9.38 4.01 -1.16
CA MET A 97 10.81 3.70 -1.27
C MET A 97 11.14 2.31 -0.73
N GLU A 98 10.54 1.88 0.36
CA GLU A 98 10.70 0.53 0.90
C GLU A 98 10.18 -0.55 -0.06
N ALA A 99 8.99 -0.33 -0.64
CA ALA A 99 8.47 -1.23 -1.67
C ALA A 99 9.40 -1.28 -2.89
N ALA A 100 9.91 -0.14 -3.34
CA ALA A 100 10.84 -0.07 -4.46
C ALA A 100 12.18 -0.78 -4.15
N LYS A 101 12.68 -0.75 -2.91
CA LYS A 101 13.91 -1.48 -2.52
C LYS A 101 13.79 -2.99 -2.75
N ALA A 102 12.60 -3.55 -2.56
CA ALA A 102 12.35 -4.98 -2.76
C ALA A 102 12.12 -5.35 -4.25
N ASP A 103 11.77 -4.37 -5.10
CA ASP A 103 11.53 -4.56 -6.54
C ASP A 103 12.58 -3.81 -7.37
N THR A 104 13.60 -4.55 -7.82
CA THR A 104 14.69 -4.03 -8.65
C THR A 104 14.21 -3.37 -9.95
N THR A 105 13.07 -3.79 -10.51
CA THR A 105 12.48 -3.16 -11.71
C THR A 105 11.90 -1.80 -11.37
N MET A 106 11.17 -1.72 -10.25
CA MET A 106 10.60 -0.47 -9.76
C MET A 106 11.71 0.52 -9.38
N MET A 107 12.73 0.06 -8.66
CA MET A 107 13.89 0.88 -8.30
C MET A 107 14.64 1.37 -9.54
N SER A 108 14.90 0.50 -10.52
CA SER A 108 15.55 0.88 -11.77
C SER A 108 14.79 1.96 -12.53
N LYS A 109 13.45 1.82 -12.66
CA LYS A 109 12.59 2.84 -13.28
C LYS A 109 12.64 4.15 -12.51
N MET A 110 12.56 4.11 -11.18
CA MET A 110 12.63 5.29 -10.33
C MET A 110 13.97 6.02 -10.49
N CYS A 111 15.09 5.30 -10.41
CA CYS A 111 16.42 5.86 -10.63
C CYS A 111 16.55 6.47 -12.04
N LYS A 112 16.04 5.78 -13.07
CA LYS A 112 16.07 6.29 -14.45
C LYS A 112 15.26 7.58 -14.61
N SER A 113 14.07 7.66 -14.02
CA SER A 113 13.25 8.86 -14.02
C SER A 113 13.91 10.02 -13.27
N MET A 114 14.55 9.74 -12.12
CA MET A 114 15.31 10.76 -11.39
C MET A 114 16.50 11.29 -12.19
N MET A 115 17.28 10.40 -12.82
CA MET A 115 18.41 10.78 -13.66
C MET A 115 17.95 11.51 -14.94
N SER A 116 16.74 11.24 -15.43
CA SER A 116 16.23 11.91 -16.63
C SER A 116 15.68 13.32 -16.34
N SER A 117 15.62 13.76 -15.07
CA SER A 117 15.20 15.11 -14.69
C SER A 117 16.41 16.06 -14.61
N PRO A 118 16.50 17.08 -15.49
CA PRO A 118 17.60 18.05 -15.50
C PRO A 118 17.70 18.85 -14.21
N GLU A 119 16.55 19.15 -13.58
CA GLU A 119 16.50 19.87 -12.31
C GLU A 119 17.12 19.06 -11.17
N MET A 120 16.83 17.74 -11.10
CA MET A 120 17.45 16.85 -10.11
C MET A 120 18.95 16.67 -10.38
N MET A 121 19.35 16.49 -11.64
CA MET A 121 20.77 16.41 -12.00
C MET A 121 21.51 17.68 -11.56
N GLY A 122 20.98 18.87 -11.89
CA GLY A 122 21.57 20.14 -11.49
C GLY A 122 21.63 20.34 -9.98
N MET A 123 20.65 19.82 -9.23
CA MET A 123 20.69 19.84 -7.76
C MET A 123 21.74 18.88 -7.19
N MET A 124 21.90 17.68 -7.77
CA MET A 124 22.96 16.74 -7.40
C MET A 124 24.35 17.30 -7.70
N GLU A 125 24.54 17.98 -8.83
CA GLU A 125 25.79 18.66 -9.18
C GLU A 125 26.11 19.77 -8.17
N LYS A 126 25.13 20.62 -7.83
CA LYS A 126 25.29 21.67 -6.82
C LYS A 126 25.57 21.11 -5.42
N MET A 127 25.02 19.95 -5.06
CA MET A 127 25.35 19.27 -3.81
C MET A 127 26.79 18.74 -3.84
N LYS A 128 27.22 18.10 -4.93
CA LYS A 128 28.62 17.64 -5.09
C LYS A 128 29.62 18.81 -5.02
N GLU A 129 29.24 20.00 -5.45
CA GLU A 129 30.07 21.20 -5.30
C GLU A 129 30.09 21.74 -3.87
N LYS A 130 28.96 21.72 -3.15
CA LYS A 130 28.88 22.12 -1.73
C LYS A 130 29.55 21.13 -0.78
N ASP A 131 29.51 19.83 -1.07
CA ASP A 131 30.08 18.77 -0.22
C ASP A 131 31.61 18.64 -0.34
N LYS A 132 32.24 19.34 -1.29
CA LYS A 132 33.72 19.49 -1.31
C LYS A 132 34.26 20.19 -0.05
N GLY A 133 33.40 20.85 0.74
CA GLY A 133 33.77 21.44 2.03
C GLY A 133 33.64 20.51 3.25
N MET A 134 32.93 19.38 3.16
CA MET A 134 32.69 18.49 4.30
C MET A 134 33.19 17.05 4.11
N MET A 135 33.43 16.61 2.87
CA MET A 135 34.00 15.29 2.62
C MET A 135 35.53 15.33 2.63
N MET A 136 36.15 15.20 3.81
CA MET A 136 37.26 14.28 4.07
C MET A 136 37.43 14.06 5.57
N LYS A 137 36.73 13.07 6.12
CA LYS A 137 37.29 12.28 7.23
C LYS A 137 37.81 10.98 6.62
N GLU A 138 39.12 10.78 6.69
CA GLU A 138 39.92 9.78 5.99
C GLU A 138 39.54 8.30 6.21
N LYS A 139 38.53 7.99 7.04
CA LYS A 139 38.17 6.60 7.36
C LYS A 139 37.32 5.89 6.30
N ASP A 140 36.59 6.63 5.45
CA ASP A 140 35.64 6.02 4.51
C ASP A 140 36.21 5.77 3.10
N LYS A 141 37.41 6.30 2.78
CA LYS A 141 38.09 6.03 1.50
C LYS A 141 38.54 4.56 1.35
N GLY A 142 38.82 3.88 2.46
CA GLY A 142 39.30 2.49 2.44
C GLY A 142 38.21 1.44 2.18
N MET A 143 36.93 1.78 2.40
CA MET A 143 35.83 0.83 2.24
C MET A 143 35.27 0.85 0.82
N MET A 144 35.08 2.04 0.23
CA MET A 144 34.64 2.18 -1.17
C MET A 144 35.65 1.62 -2.18
N THR A 145 36.95 1.77 -1.91
CA THR A 145 38.01 1.23 -2.78
C THR A 145 38.01 -0.30 -2.81
N LYS A 146 37.81 -0.94 -1.65
CA LYS A 146 37.70 -2.41 -1.56
C LYS A 146 36.45 -2.97 -2.23
N GLU A 147 35.31 -2.28 -2.12
CA GLU A 147 34.08 -2.72 -2.79
C GLU A 147 34.17 -2.56 -4.32
N MET A 148 34.77 -1.46 -4.80
CA MET A 148 35.03 -1.30 -6.24
C MET A 148 36.02 -2.34 -6.75
N ASP A 149 37.11 -2.61 -6.01
CA ASP A 149 38.07 -3.66 -6.40
C ASP A 149 37.41 -5.06 -6.40
N HIS A 150 36.50 -5.33 -5.47
CA HIS A 150 35.74 -6.58 -5.46
C HIS A 150 34.80 -6.69 -6.67
N LEU A 151 34.11 -5.61 -7.04
CA LEU A 151 33.22 -5.56 -8.20
C LEU A 151 33.98 -5.67 -9.53
N VAL A 152 35.11 -4.99 -9.65
CA VAL A 152 35.99 -5.07 -10.84
C VAL A 152 36.59 -6.48 -10.95
N ASN A 153 36.98 -7.11 -9.85
CA ASN A 153 37.47 -8.49 -9.85
C ASN A 153 36.37 -9.51 -10.15
N MET A 154 35.13 -9.28 -9.71
CA MET A 154 33.98 -10.11 -10.11
C MET A 154 33.70 -9.97 -11.61
N ALA A 155 33.65 -8.75 -12.13
CA ALA A 155 33.45 -8.52 -13.56
C ALA A 155 34.58 -9.10 -14.43
N ALA A 156 35.83 -9.03 -13.95
CA ALA A 156 36.97 -9.64 -14.63
C ALA A 156 36.91 -11.17 -14.61
N LYS A 157 36.48 -11.77 -13.49
CA LYS A 157 36.25 -13.22 -13.39
C LYS A 157 35.11 -13.69 -14.31
N ASP A 158 34.01 -12.96 -14.36
CA ASP A 158 32.88 -13.27 -15.26
C ASP A 158 33.28 -13.13 -16.73
N SER A 159 34.08 -12.12 -17.07
CA SER A 159 34.67 -11.96 -18.40
C SER A 159 35.63 -13.10 -18.77
N LEU A 160 36.43 -13.59 -17.81
CA LEU A 160 37.30 -14.76 -18.00
C LEU A 160 36.51 -16.05 -18.22
N VAL A 161 35.45 -16.27 -17.43
CA VAL A 161 34.55 -17.42 -17.59
C VAL A 161 33.86 -17.37 -18.95
N PHE A 162 33.37 -16.19 -19.35
CA PHE A 162 32.73 -16.00 -20.66
C PHE A 162 33.70 -16.24 -21.83
N ASN A 163 34.93 -15.72 -21.74
CA ASN A 163 35.96 -15.95 -22.75
C ASN A 163 36.41 -17.42 -22.81
N HIS A 164 36.50 -18.09 -21.66
CA HIS A 164 36.80 -19.52 -21.60
C HIS A 164 35.68 -20.36 -22.23
N MET A 165 34.43 -19.97 -21.99
CA MET A 165 33.25 -20.61 -22.59
C MET A 165 33.21 -20.43 -24.12
N ILE A 166 33.52 -19.24 -24.62
CA ILE A 166 33.70 -18.99 -26.07
C ILE A 166 34.80 -19.86 -26.66
N LYS A 167 35.93 -20.02 -25.95
CA LYS A 167 37.04 -20.87 -26.41
C LYS A 167 36.63 -22.35 -26.47
N MET A 168 35.95 -22.87 -25.44
CA MET A 168 35.41 -24.23 -25.46
C MET A 168 34.40 -24.45 -26.58
N MET A 169 33.55 -23.45 -26.87
CA MET A 169 32.60 -23.51 -27.99
C MET A 169 33.30 -23.54 -29.36
N LYS A 170 34.46 -22.86 -29.50
CA LYS A 170 35.26 -22.88 -30.73
C LYS A 170 36.05 -24.18 -30.92
N GLU A 171 36.58 -24.75 -29.84
CA GLU A 171 37.46 -25.92 -29.91
C GLU A 171 36.70 -27.25 -29.97
N LYS A 172 35.49 -27.32 -29.41
CA LYS A 172 34.66 -28.54 -29.37
C LYS A 172 33.17 -28.22 -29.60
N PRO A 173 32.78 -27.83 -30.82
CA PRO A 173 31.40 -27.44 -31.14
C PRO A 173 30.37 -28.56 -30.90
N GLU A 174 30.82 -29.82 -30.90
CA GLU A 174 29.97 -31.00 -30.72
C GLU A 174 29.40 -31.12 -29.29
N MET A 175 30.14 -30.63 -28.28
CA MET A 175 29.63 -30.58 -26.90
C MET A 175 28.54 -29.52 -26.73
N TRP A 176 28.59 -28.43 -27.51
CA TRP A 176 27.57 -27.38 -27.46
C TRP A 176 26.21 -27.88 -27.96
N ASN A 177 26.21 -28.65 -29.06
CA ASN A 177 24.98 -29.27 -29.58
C ASN A 177 24.34 -30.21 -28.54
N LYS A 178 25.17 -31.00 -27.84
CA LYS A 178 24.70 -31.91 -26.77
C LYS A 178 24.12 -31.18 -25.56
N VAL A 179 24.70 -30.04 -25.17
CA VAL A 179 24.18 -29.20 -24.07
C VAL A 179 22.86 -28.52 -24.45
N MET A 180 22.69 -28.13 -25.72
CA MET A 180 21.43 -27.57 -26.21
C MET A 180 20.33 -28.64 -26.31
N GLU A 181 20.66 -29.87 -26.71
CA GLU A 181 19.72 -31.00 -26.73
C GLU A 181 19.23 -31.39 -25.32
N MET A 182 20.07 -31.34 -24.29
CA MET A 182 19.63 -31.61 -22.90
C MET A 182 18.62 -30.57 -22.37
N LYS A 183 18.69 -29.32 -22.85
CA LYS A 183 17.75 -28.27 -22.43
C LYS A 183 16.37 -28.40 -23.09
N THR A 184 16.27 -29.02 -24.27
CA THR A 184 14.98 -29.22 -24.95
C THR A 184 14.22 -30.45 -24.45
N THR A 185 14.90 -31.44 -23.84
CA THR A 185 14.25 -32.63 -23.26
C THR A 185 13.72 -32.46 -21.85
N THR A 186 13.93 -31.31 -21.20
CA THR A 186 13.45 -31.05 -19.83
C THR A 186 12.13 -30.26 -19.79
N THR A 187 11.56 -29.96 -20.97
CA THR A 187 10.23 -29.34 -21.09
C THR A 187 9.29 -30.30 -21.80
N ASN A 188 8.86 -31.34 -21.08
CA ASN A 188 7.65 -32.14 -21.34
C ASN A 188 7.25 -32.86 -20.05
#